data_AF-A0A838DKX8-F1
#
_entry.id   AF-A0A838DKX8-F1
#
_cell.length_a   1.000
_cell.length_b   1.000
_cell.length_c   1.000
_cell.angle_alpha   90.00
_cell.angle_beta   90.00
_cell.angle_gamma   90.00
#
_symmetry.space_group_name_H-M   'P 1'
#
loop_
_entity.id
_entity.type
_entity.pdbx_description
1 polymer ?
#
loop_
_entity_poly.entity_id
_entity_poly.type
_entity_poly.pdbx_seq_one_letter_code
_entity_poly.pdbx_strand_id
1 'polypeptide(L)' 'MSALEFEEVTKAWPPLSRAVRVPHTEVEYRALLDLLDHLTDEVGEDENHSLMDVLGVLIEKYEDEHVPALET' A
#
# COMPACT_ATOMS: atom_id res chain seq x y z
N MET A 1 7.96 18.23 -9.29
CA MET A 1 6.91 18.53 -8.30
C MET A 1 6.87 20.03 -8.06
N SER A 2 5.83 20.69 -8.53
CA SER A 2 5.55 22.10 -8.32
C SER A 2 4.78 22.31 -7.01
N ALA A 3 4.68 23.57 -6.55
CA ALA A 3 3.89 23.91 -5.38
C ALA A 3 2.39 23.57 -5.55
N LEU A 4 1.86 23.68 -6.78
CA LEU A 4 0.48 23.32 -7.09
C LEU A 4 0.26 21.80 -7.03
N GLU A 5 1.17 21.02 -7.60
CA GLU A 5 1.12 19.54 -7.51
C GLU A 5 1.20 19.07 -6.05
N PHE A 6 2.03 19.72 -5.22
CA PHE A 6 2.16 19.39 -3.80
C PHE A 6 0.90 19.71 -2.99
N GLU A 7 0.22 20.82 -3.29
CA GLU A 7 -1.03 21.20 -2.64
C GLU A 7 -2.14 20.19 -2.94
N GLU A 8 -2.26 19.75 -4.19
CA GLU A 8 -3.25 18.75 -4.60
C GLU A 8 -2.97 17.39 -3.96
N VAL A 9 -1.71 16.95 -3.90
CA VAL A 9 -1.31 15.74 -3.17
C VAL A 9 -1.67 15.86 -1.69
N THR A 10 -1.41 17.02 -1.06
CA THR A 10 -1.69 17.24 0.37
C THR A 10 -3.19 17.18 0.67
N LYS A 11 -4.05 17.65 -0.25
CA LYS A 11 -5.52 17.54 -0.11
C LYS A 11 -6.02 16.11 -0.28
N ALA A 12 -5.42 15.34 -1.18
CA ALA A 12 -5.76 13.94 -1.41
C ALA A 12 -5.15 12.97 -0.37
N TRP A 13 -4.13 13.40 0.38
CA TRP A 13 -3.39 12.56 1.31
C TRP A 13 -4.20 12.04 2.52
N PRO A 14 -5.06 12.82 3.20
CA PRO A 14 -5.77 12.34 4.39
C PRO A 14 -6.57 11.02 4.20
N PRO A 15 -7.38 10.84 3.14
CA PRO A 15 -8.03 9.55 2.91
C PRO A 15 -7.02 8.44 2.56
N LEU A 16 -5.96 8.75 1.80
CA LEU A 16 -4.94 7.78 1.39
C LEU A 16 -4.01 7.34 2.54
N SER A 17 -3.70 8.23 3.48
CA SER A 17 -2.81 7.97 4.62
C SER A 17 -3.33 6.91 5.58
N ARG A 18 -4.65 6.66 5.54
CA ARG A 18 -5.30 5.56 6.26
C ARG A 18 -5.17 4.21 5.57
N ALA A 19 -4.66 4.17 4.35
CA ALA A 19 -4.44 2.93 3.64
C ALA A 19 -2.94 2.73 3.40
N VAL A 20 -2.20 3.77 3.01
CA VAL A 20 -0.75 3.73 2.76
C VAL A 20 0.03 4.10 4.03
N ARG A 21 0.21 3.13 4.93
CA ARG A 21 1.06 3.27 6.12
C ARG A 21 1.77 1.95 6.45
N VAL A 22 2.82 2.03 7.26
CA VAL A 22 3.46 0.84 7.84
C VAL A 22 2.44 0.13 8.76
N PRO A 23 2.08 -1.13 8.48
CA PRO A 23 1.14 -1.89 9.31
C PRO A 23 1.83 -2.39 10.58
N HIS A 24 1.17 -2.27 11.73
CA HIS A 24 1.65 -2.83 13.01
C HIS A 24 0.66 -3.82 13.61
N THR A 25 -0.50 -4.01 12.99
CA THR A 25 -1.53 -4.98 13.42
C THR A 25 -2.11 -5.71 12.21
N GLU A 26 -2.68 -6.89 12.45
CA GLU A 26 -3.30 -7.71 11.39
C GLU A 26 -4.45 -6.98 10.68
N VAL A 27 -5.16 -6.10 11.38
CA VAL A 27 -6.23 -5.27 10.78
C VAL A 27 -5.65 -4.28 9.77
N GLU A 28 -4.48 -3.71 10.05
CA GLU A 28 -3.81 -2.77 9.16
C GLU A 28 -3.19 -3.48 7.96
N TYR A 29 -2.63 -4.66 8.20
CA TYR A 29 -2.16 -5.56 7.15
C TYR A 29 -3.28 -5.94 6.18
N ARG A 30 -4.45 -6.38 6.69
CA ARG A 30 -5.61 -6.69 5.85
C ARG A 30 -6.09 -5.49 5.05
N ALA A 31 -6.08 -4.29 5.64
CA ALA A 31 -6.44 -3.07 4.92
C ALA A 31 -5.48 -2.74 3.76
N LEU A 32 -4.20 -3.11 3.87
CA LEU A 32 -3.24 -3.00 2.76
C LEU A 32 -3.51 -4.01 1.65
N LEU A 33 -3.86 -5.26 2.01
CA LEU A 33 -4.28 -6.28 1.04
C LEU A 33 -5.53 -5.84 0.27
N ASP A 34 -6.56 -5.38 0.98
CA ASP A 34 -7.80 -4.90 0.37
C ASP A 34 -7.54 -3.70 -0.56
N LEU A 35 -6.59 -2.82 -0.20
CA LEU A 35 -6.19 -1.72 -1.08
C LEU A 35 -5.43 -2.22 -2.32
N LEU A 36 -4.53 -3.19 -2.18
CA LEU A 36 -3.78 -3.76 -3.30
C LEU A 36 -4.72 -4.47 -4.29
N ASP A 37 -5.73 -5.18 -3.79
CA ASP A 37 -6.77 -5.83 -4.59
C ASP A 37 -7.58 -4.80 -5.39
N HIS A 38 -8.12 -3.78 -4.72
CA HIS A 38 -8.83 -2.67 -5.39
C HIS A 38 -7.96 -1.93 -6.41
N LEU A 39 -6.67 -1.74 -6.09
CA LEU A 39 -5.76 -1.11 -7.03
C LEU A 39 -5.61 -1.98 -8.27
N THR A 40 -5.40 -3.28 -8.10
CA THR A 40 -5.27 -4.25 -9.21
C THR A 40 -6.52 -4.27 -10.10
N ASP A 41 -7.71 -4.20 -9.50
CA ASP A 41 -8.97 -4.11 -10.24
C ASP A 41 -9.08 -2.82 -11.08
N GLU A 42 -8.58 -1.68 -10.58
CA GLU A 42 -8.63 -0.40 -11.29
C GLU A 42 -7.54 -0.25 -12.37
N VAL A 43 -6.30 -0.70 -12.10
CA VAL A 43 -5.22 -0.54 -13.08
C VAL A 43 -5.22 -1.63 -14.16
N GLY A 44 -5.93 -2.74 -13.93
CA GLY A 44 -6.07 -3.82 -14.91
C GLY A 44 -4.73 -4.47 -15.28
N GLU A 45 -4.37 -4.45 -16.57
CA GLU A 45 -3.11 -5.04 -17.08
C GLU A 45 -1.88 -4.11 -16.95
N ASP A 46 -2.04 -2.89 -16.45
CA ASP A 46 -0.88 -2.01 -16.17
C ASP A 46 -0.28 -2.35 -14.80
N GLU A 47 0.37 -3.52 -14.76
CA GLU A 47 1.07 -4.07 -13.59
C GLU A 47 2.23 -3.19 -13.13
N ASN A 48 2.62 -2.17 -13.90
CA ASN A 48 3.76 -1.30 -13.63
C ASN A 48 3.36 -0.03 -12.87
N HIS A 49 2.43 -0.18 -11.94
CA HIS A 49 1.90 0.91 -11.15
C HIS A 49 2.69 1.08 -9.85
N SER A 50 3.51 2.13 -9.76
CA SER A 50 4.42 2.39 -8.61
C SER A 50 3.78 2.36 -7.21
N LEU A 51 2.44 2.50 -7.09
CA LEU A 51 1.74 2.30 -5.82
C LEU A 51 1.62 0.82 -5.43
N MET A 52 1.47 -0.10 -6.38
CA MET A 52 1.49 -1.55 -6.12
C MET A 52 2.82 -1.97 -5.50
N ASP A 53 3.94 -1.46 -6.04
CA ASP A 53 5.28 -1.73 -5.49
C ASP A 53 5.39 -1.27 -4.03
N VAL A 54 4.92 -0.06 -3.74
CA VAL A 54 4.93 0.51 -2.38
C VAL A 54 4.07 -0.35 -1.44
N LEU A 55 2.88 -0.76 -1.87
CA LEU A 55 2.01 -1.61 -1.05
C LEU A 55 2.62 -2.99 -0.82
N GLY A 56 3.23 -3.59 -1.85
CA GLY A 56 3.93 -4.87 -1.76
C GLY A 56 5.04 -4.85 -0.71
N VAL A 57 5.88 -3.83 -0.69
CA VAL A 57 6.96 -3.68 0.32
C VAL A 57 6.40 -3.55 1.74
N LEU A 58 5.27 -2.85 1.92
CA LEU A 58 4.64 -2.69 3.25
C LEU A 58 4.02 -4.00 3.75
N ILE A 59 3.44 -4.79 2.84
CA ILE A 59 2.88 -6.12 3.10
C ILE A 59 3.99 -7.10 3.46
N GLU A 60 5.03 -7.19 2.61
CA GLU A 60 6.19 -8.08 2.81
C GLU A 60 6.86 -7.82 4.16
N LYS A 61 7.07 -6.54 4.51
CA LYS A 61 7.64 -6.17 5.81
C LYS A 61 6.80 -6.69 6.98
N TYR A 62 5.48 -6.62 6.89
CA TYR A 62 4.62 -7.14 7.95
C TYR A 62 4.74 -8.65 8.08
N GLU A 63 4.75 -9.35 6.94
CA GLU A 63 4.87 -10.81 6.86
C GLU A 63 6.21 -11.28 7.44
N ASP A 64 7.32 -10.64 7.08
CA ASP A 64 8.65 -10.94 7.63
C ASP A 64 8.70 -10.84 9.16
N GLU A 65 7.96 -9.90 9.73
CA GLU A 65 7.93 -9.66 11.19
C GLU A 65 6.96 -10.59 11.94
N HIS A 66 5.91 -11.09 11.28
CA HIS A 66 4.77 -11.76 11.96
C HIS A 66 4.46 -13.18 11.48
N VAL A 67 4.90 -13.56 10.28
CA VAL A 67 4.71 -14.88 9.71
C VAL A 67 6.04 -15.63 9.82
N PRO A 68 6.10 -16.76 10.56
CA PRO A 68 7.29 -17.58 10.55
C PRO A 68 7.59 -17.97 9.10
N ALA A 69 8.82 -17.71 8.64
CA ALA A 69 9.27 -18.17 7.34
C ALA A 69 8.88 -19.65 7.20
N LEU A 70 8.15 -20.00 6.15
CA LEU A 70 7.79 -21.38 5.88
C LEU A 70 9.10 -22.17 5.78
N GLU A 71 9.41 -22.96 6.82
CA GLU A 71 10.56 -23.87 6.78
C GLU A 71 10.32 -24.84 5.63
N THR A 72 11.16 -24.74 4.60
CA THR A 72 11.16 -25.59 3.41
C THR A 72 12.16 -26.73 3.56
#